data_AF-A0A1M4WLT7-F1
#
_entry.id   AF-A0A1M4WLT7-F1
#
_cell.length_a   1.000
_cell.length_b   1.000
_cell.length_c   1.000
_cell.angle_alpha   90.00
_cell.angle_beta   90.00
_cell.angle_gamma   90.00
#
_symmetry.space_group_name_H-M   'P 1'
#
loop_
_entity.id
_entity.type
_entity.pdbx_description
1 polymer ?
#
loop_
_entity_poly.entity_id
_entity_poly.type
_entity_poly.pdbx_seq_one_letter_code
_entity_poly.pdbx_strand_id
1 'polypeptide(L)' 'MRLLTLALILTASGAAAHPGHLVDAAGHNHWVAGIALGAAGIAIALGALKGRREKKKAEPKAEEQPA' A
#
# COMPACT_ATOMS: atom_id res chain seq x y z
N MET A 1 -21.74 -22.95 -45.23
CA MET A 1 -22.15 -21.76 -44.46
C MET A 1 -22.07 -21.95 -42.96
N ARG A 2 -22.79 -22.90 -42.34
CA ARG A 2 -22.77 -23.13 -40.87
C ARG A 2 -21.38 -23.39 -40.27
N LEU A 3 -20.57 -24.22 -40.91
CA LEU A 3 -19.21 -24.54 -40.45
C LEU A 3 -18.26 -23.33 -40.53
N LEU A 4 -18.44 -22.48 -41.55
CA LEU A 4 -17.65 -21.26 -41.72
C LEU A 4 -17.97 -20.24 -40.62
N THR A 5 -19.25 -20.09 -40.28
CA THR A 5 -19.68 -19.25 -39.16
C THR A 5 -19.11 -19.75 -37.83
N LEU A 6 -19.11 -21.08 -37.61
CA LEU A 6 -18.53 -21.68 -36.40
C LEU A 6 -17.03 -21.41 -36.31
N ALA A 7 -16.31 -21.59 -37.42
CA ALA A 7 -14.87 -21.33 -37.49
C ALA A 7 -14.56 -19.85 -37.19
N LEU A 8 -15.31 -18.92 -37.77
CA LEU A 8 -15.13 -17.48 -37.56
C LEU A 8 -15.34 -17.06 -36.10
N ILE A 9 -16.31 -17.68 -35.40
CA ILE A 9 -16.57 -17.41 -33.98
C ILE A 9 -15.43 -17.96 -33.12
N LEU A 10 -14.93 -19.15 -33.42
CA LEU A 10 -13.84 -19.79 -32.67
C LEU A 10 -12.50 -19.06 -32.86
N THR A 11 -12.31 -18.41 -34.02
CA THR A 11 -11.11 -17.60 -34.31
C THR A 11 -11.31 -16.11 -34.04
N ALA A 12 -12.47 -15.69 -33.54
CA ALA A 12 -12.72 -14.31 -33.14
C ALA A 12 -11.91 -14.02 -31.87
N SER A 13 -10.66 -13.59 -32.06
CA SER A 13 -9.83 -13.10 -30.97
C SER A 13 -10.45 -11.82 -30.41
N GLY A 14 -10.54 -11.72 -29.08
CA GLY A 14 -11.07 -10.53 -28.42
C GLY A 14 -10.32 -9.29 -28.89
N ALA A 15 -11.05 -8.25 -29.30
CA ALA A 15 -10.45 -6.96 -29.58
C ALA A 15 -9.70 -6.50 -28.33
N ALA A 16 -8.38 -6.40 -28.41
CA ALA A 16 -7.56 -5.82 -27.36
C ALA A 16 -7.90 -4.34 -27.25
N ALA A 17 -8.97 -4.02 -26.52
CA ALA A 17 -9.18 -2.67 -26.04
C ALA A 17 -7.91 -2.29 -25.27
N HIS A 18 -7.30 -1.15 -25.63
CA HIS A 18 -6.10 -0.69 -24.95
C HIS A 18 -6.32 -0.75 -23.43
N PRO A 19 -5.34 -1.17 -22.62
CA PRO A 19 -5.50 -1.33 -21.16
C PRO A 19 -5.99 -0.07 -20.44
N GLY A 20 -5.97 1.10 -21.11
CA GLY A 20 -6.35 2.40 -20.59
C GLY A 20 -7.68 2.44 -19.82
N HIS A 21 -8.72 1.73 -20.26
CA HIS A 21 -10.01 1.75 -19.55
C HIS A 21 -10.01 1.00 -18.20
N LEU A 22 -9.20 -0.06 -18.06
CA LEU A 22 -9.04 -0.77 -16.79
C LEU A 22 -8.10 -0.04 -15.83
N VAL A 23 -7.09 0.62 -16.39
CA VAL A 23 -6.14 1.45 -15.62
C VAL A 23 -6.83 2.67 -15.03
N ASP A 24 -7.76 3.31 -15.74
CA ASP A 24 -8.54 4.44 -15.23
C ASP A 24 -9.37 4.07 -13.98
N ALA A 25 -9.95 2.86 -13.99
CA ALA A 25 -10.72 2.33 -12.85
C ALA A 25 -9.82 1.91 -11.66
N ALA A 26 -8.59 1.47 -11.91
CA ALA A 26 -7.66 1.02 -10.87
C ALA A 26 -6.80 2.15 -10.27
N GLY A 27 -6.62 3.28 -10.98
CA GLY A 27 -5.61 4.30 -10.66
C GLY A 27 -5.84 5.06 -9.36
N HIS A 28 -7.09 5.38 -9.01
CA HIS A 28 -7.37 6.28 -7.89
C HIS A 28 -7.24 5.59 -6.51
N ASN A 29 -7.74 4.37 -6.38
CA ASN A 29 -7.75 3.66 -5.09
C ASN A 29 -6.37 3.13 -4.68
N HIS A 30 -5.51 2.81 -5.65
CA HIS A 30 -4.17 2.26 -5.37
C HIS A 30 -3.23 3.31 -4.77
N TRP A 31 -3.24 4.55 -5.26
CA TRP A 31 -2.38 5.59 -4.71
C TRP A 31 -2.85 6.05 -3.33
N VAL A 32 -4.17 6.11 -3.10
CA VAL A 32 -4.74 6.37 -1.76
C VAL A 32 -4.34 5.28 -0.77
N ALA A 33 -4.39 4.01 -1.17
CA ALA A 33 -3.90 2.91 -0.35
C ALA A 33 -2.40 3.06 -0.01
N GLY A 34 -1.58 3.43 -1.00
CA GLY A 34 -0.16 3.74 -0.80
C GLY A 34 0.08 4.88 0.20
N ILE A 35 -0.68 5.98 0.09
CA ILE A 35 -0.60 7.11 1.03
C ILE A 35 -1.02 6.69 2.44
N ALA A 36 -2.13 5.95 2.58
CA ALA A 36 -2.63 5.50 3.86
C ALA A 36 -1.62 4.60 4.60
N LEU A 37 -1.02 3.65 3.87
CA LEU A 37 0.06 2.80 4.38
C LEU A 37 1.29 3.61 4.80
N GLY A 38 1.71 4.58 3.97
CA GLY A 38 2.83 5.47 4.28
C GLY A 38 2.58 6.30 5.54
N ALA A 39 1.39 6.91 5.65
CA ALA A 39 1.01 7.72 6.81
C ALA A 39 0.95 6.89 8.10
N ALA A 40 0.38 5.68 8.04
CA ALA A 40 0.35 4.76 9.17
C ALA A 40 1.77 4.37 9.62
N GLY A 41 2.68 4.07 8.69
CA GLY A 41 4.08 3.76 9.00
C GLY A 41 4.80 4.91 9.71
N ILE A 42 4.61 6.15 9.24
CA ILE A 42 5.18 7.35 9.88
C ILE A 42 4.63 7.52 11.30
N ALA A 43 3.32 7.37 11.49
CA ALA A 43 2.70 7.50 12.80
C ALA A 43 3.26 6.49 13.82
N ILE A 44 3.45 5.24 13.41
CA ILE A 44 4.06 4.18 14.23
C ILE A 44 5.51 4.54 14.59
N ALA A 45 6.31 4.97 13.61
CA ALA A 45 7.71 5.34 13.84
C ALA A 45 7.84 6.50 14.84
N LEU A 46 7.02 7.54 14.69
CA LEU A 46 6.98 8.69 15.60
C LEU A 46 6.51 8.30 17.00
N GLY A 47 5.47 7.46 17.11
CA GLY A 47 4.99 6.94 18.38
C GLY A 47 6.05 6.13 19.12
N ALA A 48 6.75 5.24 18.42
CA ALA A 48 7.84 4.44 18.98
C ALA A 48 9.00 5.33 19.46
N LEU A 49 9.41 6.33 18.68
CA LEU A 49 10.47 7.26 19.06
C LEU A 49 10.10 8.08 20.31
N LYS A 50 8.86 8.58 20.37
CA LYS A 50 8.37 9.34 21.53
C LYS A 50 8.29 8.46 22.78
N GLY A 51 7.78 7.24 22.67
CA GLY A 51 7.75 6.28 23.78
C GLY A 51 9.13 5.96 24.36
N ARG A 52 10.18 5.86 23.51
CA ARG A 52 11.56 5.67 23.99
C ARG A 52 12.10 6.90 24.73
N ARG A 53 11.74 8.12 24.30
CA ARG A 53 12.17 9.36 24.98
C ARG A 53 11.52 9.50 26.36
N GLU A 54 10.23 9.19 26.48
CA GLU A 54 9.52 9.22 27.77
C GLU A 54 10.09 8.17 28.75
N LYS A 55 10.36 6.95 28.28
CA LYS A 55 11.02 5.91 29.09
C LYS A 55 12.40 6.34 29.61
N LYS A 56 13.21 6.96 28.74
CA LYS A 56 14.55 7.47 29.11
C LYS A 56 14.48 8.65 30.10
N LYS A 57 13.38 9.41 30.11
CA LYS A 57 13.16 10.54 31.03
C LYS A 57 12.63 10.07 32.40
N ALA A 58 11.98 8.90 32.45
CA ALA A 58 11.41 8.30 33.65
C ALA A 58 12.38 7.42 34.44
N GLU A 59 13.55 7.08 33.91
CA GLU A 59 14.65 6.52 34.72
C GLU A 59 15.16 7.62 35.66
N PRO A 60 14.98 7.50 37.00
CA PRO A 60 15.60 8.43 37.92
C PRO A 60 17.10 8.28 37.79
N LYS A 61 17.81 9.41 37.80
CA LYS A 61 19.25 9.47 38.02
C LYS A 61 19.50 8.77 39.36
N ALA A 62 19.85 7.47 39.33
CA ALA A 62 20.23 6.74 40.52
C ALA A 62 21.39 7.52 41.14
N GLU A 63 21.12 8.08 42.30
CA GLU A 63 22.04 8.87 43.10
C GLU A 63 23.30 8.03 43.30
N GLU A 64 24.38 8.48 42.69
CA GLU A 64 25.74 8.08 43.03
C GLU A 64 26.02 8.72 44.40
N GLN A 65 25.58 8.04 45.47
CA GLN A 65 25.93 8.38 46.85
C GLN A 65 27.41 8.08 47.04
N PRO A 66 28.25 9.06 47.40
CA PRO A 66 29.63 8.80 47.74
C PRO A 66 29.71 8.29 49.17
N ALA A 67 30.40 7.18 49.39
CA ALA A 67 30.88 6.72 50.70
C ALA A 67 32.28 6.13 50.52
#